data_AF-A0A087T651-F1
#
_entry.id   AF-A0A087T651-F1
#
_cell.length_a   1.000
_cell.length_b   1.000
_cell.length_c   1.000
_cell.angle_alpha   90.00
_cell.angle_beta   90.00
_cell.angle_gamma   90.00
#
_symmetry.space_group_name_H-M   'P 1'
#
loop_
_entity.id
_entity.type
_entity.pdbx_description
1 polymer ?
#
loop_
_entity_poly.entity_id
_entity_poly.type
_entity_poly.pdbx_seq_one_letter_code
_entity_poly.pdbx_strand_id
1 'polypeptide(L)'
;MGCEEEVFKIAKKLDKMVANGAQEQALDLLKALRDLPITLDILQKTRIGMTVNSLRKSTSDDEVITLAKSLIKAWKKLLPGN
;
A
#
# COMPACT_ATOMS: atom_id res chain seq x y z
N MET A 1 -10.61 2.08 -17.85
CA MET A 1 -9.70 2.73 -16.88
C MET A 1 -9.46 1.72 -15.77
N GLY A 2 -8.32 1.05 -15.80
CA GLY A 2 -8.08 -0.16 -15.01
C GLY A 2 -7.57 0.16 -13.60
N CYS A 3 -8.21 -0.43 -12.59
CA CYS A 3 -7.80 -0.32 -11.19
C CYS A 3 -6.30 -0.65 -11.00
N GLU A 4 -5.77 -1.58 -11.81
CA GLU A 4 -4.33 -1.92 -11.88
C GLU A 4 -3.41 -0.73 -12.09
N GLU A 5 -3.75 0.19 -13.00
CA GLU A 5 -2.86 1.30 -13.36
C GLU A 5 -2.79 2.32 -12.22
N GLU A 6 -3.93 2.58 -11.56
CA GLU A 6 -3.97 3.46 -10.40
C GLU A 6 -3.22 2.87 -9.21
N VAL A 7 -3.38 1.57 -8.93
CA VAL A 7 -2.61 0.92 -7.86
C VAL A 7 -1.11 0.99 -8.17
N PHE A 8 -0.70 0.82 -9.43
CA PHE A 8 0.69 0.93 -9.82
C PHE A 8 1.24 2.36 -9.65
N LYS A 9 0.48 3.38 -10.04
CA LYS A 9 0.82 4.79 -9.79
C LYS A 9 0.95 5.07 -8.30
N ILE A 10 -0.02 4.63 -7.50
CA ILE A 10 0.00 4.83 -6.05
C ILE A 10 1.21 4.12 -5.44
N ALA A 11 1.48 2.86 -5.79
CA ALA A 11 2.64 2.13 -5.28
C ALA A 11 3.95 2.86 -5.55
N LYS A 12 4.15 3.35 -6.77
CA LYS A 12 5.35 4.09 -7.15
C LYS A 12 5.45 5.44 -6.43
N LYS A 13 4.32 6.11 -6.22
CA LYS A 13 4.26 7.39 -5.51
C LYS A 13 4.51 7.22 -4.02
N LEU A 14 3.95 6.17 -3.43
CA LEU A 14 4.10 5.79 -2.03
C LEU A 14 5.55 5.39 -1.73
N ASP A 15 6.21 4.67 -2.65
CA ASP A 15 7.65 4.35 -2.55
C ASP A 15 8.52 5.61 -2.53
N LYS A 16 8.24 6.54 -3.45
CA LYS A 16 8.94 7.83 -3.52
C LYS A 16 8.66 8.70 -2.30
N MET A 17 7.46 8.66 -1.73
CA MET A 17 7.12 9.36 -0.49
C MET A 17 7.85 8.78 0.72
N VAL A 18 7.92 7.46 0.82
CA VAL A 18 8.66 6.74 1.87
C VAL A 18 10.14 7.13 1.86
N ALA A 19 10.73 7.29 0.68
CA ALA A 19 12.11 7.73 0.50
C ALA A 19 12.32 9.22 0.84
N ASN A 20 11.31 10.07 0.62
CA ASN A 20 11.39 11.52 0.92
C ASN A 20 10.85 11.90 2.31
N GLY A 21 10.34 10.95 3.10
CA GLY A 21 9.74 11.22 4.41
C GLY A 21 8.41 11.98 4.36
N ALA A 22 7.75 12.04 3.19
CA ALA A 22 6.48 12.73 3.03
C ALA A 22 5.32 11.85 3.52
N GLN A 23 4.98 11.95 4.81
CA GLN A 23 3.96 11.13 5.47
C GLN A 23 2.53 11.69 5.28
N GLU A 24 2.40 12.99 5.03
CA GLU A 24 1.12 13.71 4.97
C GLU A 24 0.17 13.18 3.89
N GLN A 25 0.71 12.76 2.73
CA GLN A 25 -0.07 12.18 1.65
C GLN A 25 -0.19 10.64 1.75
N ALA A 26 0.54 10.00 2.66
CA ALA A 26 0.54 8.55 2.76
C ALA A 26 -0.82 8.01 3.23
N LEU A 27 -1.49 8.71 4.15
CA LEU A 27 -2.82 8.35 4.63
C LEU A 27 -3.86 8.32 3.50
N ASP A 28 -3.83 9.33 2.63
CA ASP A 28 -4.74 9.44 1.49
C ASP A 28 -4.50 8.31 0.47
N LEU A 29 -3.22 8.03 0.16
CA LEU A 29 -2.85 6.93 -0.72
C LEU A 29 -3.22 5.56 -0.12
N LEU A 30 -3.10 5.37 1.20
CA LEU A 30 -3.53 4.16 1.91
C LEU A 30 -5.04 3.97 1.83
N LYS A 31 -5.82 5.05 1.96
CA LYS A 31 -7.27 5.02 1.78
C LYS A 31 -7.64 4.71 0.34
N ALA A 32 -6.96 5.31 -0.64
CA ALA A 32 -7.16 4.98 -2.05
C ALA A 32 -6.84 3.51 -2.34
N LEU A 33 -5.76 2.96 -1.79
CA LEU A 33 -5.43 1.53 -1.90
C LEU A 33 -6.46 0.61 -1.24
N ARG A 34 -7.10 1.05 -0.15
CA ARG A 34 -8.18 0.32 0.51
C ARG A 34 -9.46 0.33 -0.32
N ASP A 35 -9.76 1.47 -0.94
CA ASP A 35 -10.98 1.67 -1.72
C ASP A 35 -10.89 0.95 -3.08
N LEU A 36 -9.68 0.89 -3.64
CA LEU A 36 -9.40 0.14 -4.85
C LEU A 36 -9.44 -1.37 -4.58
N PRO A 37 -10.05 -2.16 -5.49
CA PRO A 37 -10.06 -3.62 -5.38
C PRO A 37 -8.66 -4.19 -5.65
N ILE A 38 -7.83 -4.27 -4.61
CA ILE A 38 -6.52 -4.93 -4.68
C ILE A 38 -6.75 -6.44 -4.77
N THR A 39 -6.43 -7.02 -5.92
CA THR A 39 -6.34 -8.49 -6.08
C THR A 39 -4.91 -8.97 -5.93
N LEU A 40 -4.73 -10.28 -5.74
CA LEU A 40 -3.40 -10.89 -5.61
C LEU A 40 -2.49 -10.61 -6.81
N ASP A 41 -3.06 -10.60 -8.02
CA ASP A 41 -2.34 -10.28 -9.26
C ASP A 41 -1.77 -8.85 -9.23
N ILE A 42 -2.59 -7.87 -8.81
CA ILE A 42 -2.15 -6.48 -8.63
C ILE A 42 -1.09 -6.39 -7.54
N LEU A 43 -1.30 -7.07 -6.41
CA LEU A 43 -0.37 -7.09 -5.28
C LEU A 43 1.02 -7.61 -5.71
N GLN A 44 1.07 -8.68 -6.49
CA GLN A 44 2.32 -9.25 -7.02
C GLN A 44 2.95 -8.36 -8.10
N LYS A 45 2.16 -7.83 -9.03
CA LYS A 45 2.64 -6.94 -10.10
C LYS A 45 3.19 -5.61 -9.58
N THR A 46 2.47 -4.97 -8.66
CA THR A 46 2.83 -3.65 -8.12
C THR A 46 3.82 -3.74 -6.97
N ARG A 47 3.95 -4.91 -6.33
CA ARG A 47 4.74 -5.11 -5.10
C ARG A 47 4.41 -4.11 -3.99
N ILE A 48 3.18 -3.60 -3.97
CA ILE A 48 2.72 -2.61 -2.98
C ILE A 48 2.88 -3.10 -1.53
N GLY A 49 2.85 -4.41 -1.29
CA GLY A 49 3.12 -4.99 0.03
C GLY A 49 4.48 -4.60 0.62
N MET A 50 5.54 -4.51 -0.20
CA MET A 50 6.86 -4.06 0.26
C MET A 50 6.87 -2.57 0.55
N THR A 51 6.21 -1.78 -0.31
CA THR A 51 6.11 -0.33 -0.15
C THR A 51 5.32 0.03 1.10
N VAL A 52 4.21 -0.65 1.38
CA VAL A 52 3.40 -0.42 2.60
C VAL A 52 4.15 -0.89 3.86
N ASN A 53 4.93 -1.97 3.78
CA ASN A 53 5.79 -2.37 4.90
C ASN A 53 6.90 -1.34 5.18
N SER A 54 7.48 -0.76 4.13
CA SER A 54 8.46 0.33 4.26
C SER A 54 7.80 1.61 4.77
N LEU A 55 6.59 1.93 4.29
CA LEU A 55 5.79 3.04 4.77
C LEU A 55 5.53 2.93 6.27
N ARG A 56 5.14 1.74 6.75
CA ARG A 56 4.96 1.49 8.18
C ARG A 56 6.23 1.79 9.00
N LYS A 57 7.43 1.59 8.42
CA LYS A 57 8.71 1.91 9.08
C LYS A 57 9.10 3.38 8.98
N SER A 58 8.77 4.03 7.86
CA SER A 58 9.09 5.44 7.64
C SER A 58 8.09 6.39 8.26
N THR A 59 6.84 5.97 8.51
CA THR A 59 5.78 6.79 9.12
C THR A 59 5.76 6.66 10.64
N SER A 60 5.49 7.77 11.33
CA SER A 60 5.28 7.79 12.78
C SER A 60 3.80 7.98 13.16
N ASP A 61 2.91 8.08 12.18
CA ASP A 61 1.48 8.22 12.38
C ASP A 61 0.82 6.89 12.73
N ASP A 62 0.27 6.80 13.94
CA ASP A 62 -0.41 5.59 14.43
C ASP A 62 -1.59 5.16 13.53
N GLU A 63 -2.31 6.14 12.97
CA GLU A 63 -3.40 5.89 12.03
C GLU A 63 -2.91 5.22 10.73
N VAL A 64 -1.83 5.77 10.13
CA VAL A 64 -1.19 5.25 8.92
C VAL A 64 -0.63 3.86 9.18
N ILE A 65 0.05 3.65 10.31
CA ILE A 65 0.62 2.36 10.75
C ILE A 65 -0.49 1.30 10.89
N THR A 66 -1.62 1.67 11.51
CA THR A 66 -2.74 0.76 11.75
C THR A 66 -3.42 0.37 10.43
N LEU A 67 -3.68 1.34 9.55
CA LEU A 67 -4.21 1.11 8.20
C LEU A 67 -3.28 0.20 7.38
N ALA A 68 -1.99 0.51 7.38
CA ALA A 68 -0.97 -0.27 6.68
C ALA A 68 -0.92 -1.72 7.17
N LYS A 69 -0.93 -1.93 8.50
CA LYS A 69 -1.00 -3.28 9.08
C LYS A 69 -2.26 -4.03 8.66
N SER A 70 -3.41 -3.37 8.66
CA SER A 70 -4.70 -3.98 8.30
C SER A 70 -4.71 -4.41 6.83
N LEU A 71 -4.22 -3.55 5.94
CA LEU A 71 -4.04 -3.87 4.52
C LEU A 71 -3.08 -5.04 4.30
N ILE A 72 -1.90 -5.02 4.92
CA ILE A 72 -0.94 -6.14 4.80
C ILE A 72 -1.58 -7.46 5.27
N LYS A 73 -2.40 -7.43 6.33
CA LYS A 73 -3.09 -8.61 6.84
C LYS A 73 -4.16 -9.12 5.87
N ALA A 74 -4.93 -8.20 5.27
CA ALA A 74 -5.92 -8.53 4.23
C ALA A 74 -5.24 -9.12 2.99
N TRP A 75 -4.15 -8.52 2.53
CA TRP A 75 -3.36 -8.98 1.40
C TRP A 75 -2.66 -10.32 1.67
N LYS A 76 -2.13 -10.53 2.88
CA LYS A 76 -1.60 -11.84 3.30
C LYS A 76 -2.66 -12.93 3.27
N LYS A 77 -3.91 -12.61 3.59
CA LYS A 77 -5.03 -13.56 3.55
C LYS A 77 -5.46 -13.88 2.12
N LEU A 78 -5.21 -12.95 1.18
CA LEU A 78 -5.41 -13.15 -0.25
C LEU A 78 -4.33 -14.03 -0.89
N LEU A 79 -3.16 -14.20 -0.26
CA LEU A 79 -2.16 -15.21 -0.65
C LEU A 79 -2.69 -16.59 -0.21
N PRO A 80 -3.21 -17.45 -1.10
CA PRO A 80 -3.38 -18.85 -0.75
C PRO A 80 -1.98 -19.38 -0.44
N GLY A 81 -1.81 -19.97 0.75
CA GLY A 81 -0.65 -20.79 1.03
C GLY A 81 -0.56 -21.85 -0.06
N ASN A 82 0.55 -21.83 -0.78
CA ASN A 82 0.92 -22.92 -1.67
C ASN A 82 1.22 -24.17 -0.84
#